data_AF-A0A7G9G6Z2-F1
#
_entry.id   AF-A0A7G9G6Z2-F1
#
_cell.length_a   1.000
_cell.length_b   1.000
_cell.length_c   1.000
_cell.angle_alpha   90.00
_cell.angle_beta   90.00
_cell.angle_gamma   90.00
#
_symmetry.space_group_name_H-M   'P 1'
#
loop_
_entity.id
_entity.type
_entity.pdbx_description
1 polymer ?
#
loop_
_entity_poly.entity_id
_entity_poly.type
_entity_poly.pdbx_seq_one_letter_code
_entity_poly.pdbx_strand_id
1 'polypeptide(L)' 'MKVRALRSFAGVVSMYAGEIKDVTDKIILKDLAAAGYIEPVAPKRGVKNESK' A
#
# COMPACT_ATOMS: atom_id res chain seq x y z
N MET A 1 5.82 -4.93 -3.31
CA MET A 1 5.58 -3.46 -3.31
C MET A 1 5.35 -3.05 -1.88
N LYS A 2 6.04 -2.01 -1.42
CA LYS A 2 5.86 -1.52 -0.05
C LYS A 2 4.51 -0.84 0.10
N VAL A 3 3.72 -1.31 1.07
CA VAL A 3 2.45 -0.72 1.46
C VAL A 3 2.46 -0.43 2.95
N ARG A 4 1.78 0.64 3.34
CA ARG A 4 1.59 1.04 4.72
C ARG A 4 0.18 0.66 5.13
N ALA A 5 0.02 0.00 6.27
CA ALA A 5 -1.30 -0.21 6.85
C ALA A 5 -1.84 1.10 7.45
N LEU A 6 -3.08 1.45 7.14
CA LEU A 6 -3.75 2.62 7.71
C LEU A 6 -4.36 2.30 9.08
N ARG A 7 -4.75 1.04 9.30
CA ARG A 7 -5.26 0.52 10.57
C ARG A 7 -4.69 -0.86 10.86
N SER A 8 -4.81 -1.31 12.11
CA SER A 8 -4.42 -2.67 12.48
C SER A 8 -5.43 -3.67 11.91
N PHE A 9 -4.95 -4.70 11.23
CA PHE A 9 -5.77 -5.80 10.71
C PHE A 9 -5.00 -7.12 10.74
N ALA A 10 -5.75 -8.21 10.80
CA ALA A 10 -5.22 -9.57 10.81
C ALA A 10 -6.02 -10.44 9.82
N GLY A 11 -5.34 -11.36 9.15
CA GLY A 11 -5.91 -12.22 8.11
C GLY A 11 -4.81 -12.96 7.36
N VAL A 12 -4.94 -13.08 6.03
CA VAL A 12 -3.87 -13.61 5.15
C VAL A 12 -2.58 -12.79 5.29
N VAL A 13 -2.74 -11.49 5.54
CA VAL A 13 -1.65 -10.59 5.92
C VAL A 13 -2.06 -9.89 7.21
N SER A 14 -1.16 -9.91 8.19
CA SER A 14 -1.32 -9.20 9.46
C SER A 14 -0.33 -8.05 9.51
N MET A 15 -0.85 -6.85 9.82
CA MET A 15 -0.09 -5.61 9.93
C MET A 15 -0.72 -4.72 11.01
N TYR A 16 0.11 -4.00 11.75
CA TYR A 16 -0.33 -2.95 12.67
C TYR A 16 -0.55 -1.62 11.95
N ALA A 17 -1.40 -0.76 12.53
CA ALA A 17 -1.59 0.59 12.04
C ALA A 17 -0.24 1.33 11.90
N GLY A 18 0.07 1.79 10.70
CA GLY A 18 1.31 2.47 10.36
C GLY A 18 2.47 1.56 9.96
N GLU A 19 2.34 0.24 10.08
CA GLU A 19 3.38 -0.72 9.68
C GLU A 19 3.57 -0.70 8.16
N ILE A 20 4.83 -0.78 7.72
CA ILE A 20 5.18 -0.87 6.30
C ILE A 20 5.68 -2.27 6.01
N LYS A 21 5.07 -2.93 5.02
CA LYS A 21 5.42 -4.29 4.63
C LYS A 21 5.53 -4.38 3.12
N ASP A 22 6.47 -5.18 2.64
CA ASP A 22 6.51 -5.51 1.22
C ASP A 22 5.54 -6.65 0.96
N VAL A 23 4.51 -6.38 0.16
CA VAL A 23 3.52 -7.36 -0.26
C VAL A 23 3.65 -7.55 -1.76
N THR A 24 3.78 -8.80 -2.20
CA THR A 24 3.90 -9.18 -3.62
C THR A 24 2.55 -9.60 -4.22
N ASP A 25 1.59 -9.99 -3.38
CA ASP A 25 0.26 -10.42 -3.79
C ASP A 25 -0.61 -9.25 -4.28
N LYS A 26 -0.68 -9.12 -5.61
CA LYS A 26 -1.42 -8.05 -6.28
C LYS A 26 -2.94 -8.11 -6.02
N ILE A 27 -3.50 -9.30 -5.80
CA ILE A 27 -4.94 -9.47 -5.54
C ILE A 27 -5.28 -8.88 -4.17
N ILE A 28 -4.54 -9.30 -3.14
CA ILE A 28 -4.71 -8.81 -1.76
C ILE A 28 -4.45 -7.30 -1.69
N LEU A 29 -3.42 -6.81 -2.38
CA LEU A 29 -3.13 -5.38 -2.46
C LEU A 29 -4.32 -4.56 -3.00
N LYS A 30 -4.94 -5.01 -4.09
CA LYS A 30 -6.08 -4.31 -4.68
C LYS A 30 -7.30 -4.33 -3.76
N ASP A 31 -7.58 -5.47 -3.17
CA ASP A 31 -8.72 -5.64 -2.26
C ASP A 31 -8.55 -4.77 -1.01
N LEU A 32 -7.39 -4.86 -0.34
CA LEU A 32 -7.09 -4.05 0.85
C LEU A 32 -7.02 -2.55 0.54
N ALA A 33 -6.53 -2.15 -0.64
CA ALA A 33 -6.50 -0.75 -1.04
C ALA A 33 -7.92 -0.23 -1.35
N ALA A 34 -8.74 -1.00 -2.07
CA ALA A 34 -10.13 -0.65 -2.36
C ALA A 34 -10.97 -0.58 -1.08
N ALA A 35 -10.68 -1.44 -0.11
CA ALA A 35 -11.32 -1.44 1.20
C ALA A 35 -10.75 -0.39 2.17
N GLY A 36 -9.70 0.35 1.79
CA GLY A 36 -9.13 1.44 2.59
C GLY A 36 -8.31 0.98 3.81
N TYR A 37 -7.73 -0.23 3.78
CA TYR A 37 -6.90 -0.76 4.86
C TYR A 37 -5.42 -0.41 4.70
N ILE A 38 -4.96 -0.24 3.45
CA ILE A 38 -3.57 0.02 3.13
C ILE A 38 -3.42 1.17 2.15
N GLU A 39 -2.25 1.81 2.20
CA GLU A 39 -1.82 2.84 1.26
C GLU A 39 -0.50 2.41 0.61
N PRO A 40 -0.37 2.50 -0.72
CA PRO A 40 0.89 2.24 -1.40
C PRO A 40 1.96 3.25 -0.98
N VAL A 41 3.06 2.76 -0.39
CA VAL A 41 4.24 3.58 -0.09
C VAL A 41 5.05 3.65 -1.38
N ALA A 42 4.55 4.40 -2.35
CA ALA A 42 5.31 4.66 -3.56
C ALA A 42 6.59 5.41 -3.15
N PRO A 43 7.80 5.00 -3.58
CA PRO A 43 8.83 5.99 -3.82
C PRO A 43 8.23 6.86 -4.93
N LYS A 44 7.94 8.13 -4.64
CA LYS A 44 7.41 9.11 -5.60
C LYS A 44 8.16 8.94 -6.93
N ARG A 45 7.58 8.21 -7.89
CA ARG A 45 8.05 8.27 -9.27
C ARG A 45 7.62 9.64 -9.72
N GLY A 46 8.61 10.52 -9.83
CA GLY A 46 8.46 11.93 -10.10
C GLY A 46 7.38 12.15 -11.15
N VAL A 47 6.43 13.01 -10.81
CA VAL A 47 5.64 13.71 -11.79
C VAL A 47 6.63 14.64 -12.50
N LYS A 48 7.35 14.11 -13.50
CA LYS A 48 8.03 14.93 -14.49
C LYS A 48 6.93 15.48 -15.39
N ASN A 49 6.28 16.55 -14.95
CA ASN A 49 5.46 17.38 -15.84
C ASN A 49 6.32 18.56 -16.28
N GLU A 50 7.31 18.28 -17.14
CA GLU A 50 7.77 19.28 -18.13
C GLU A 50 6.76 19.22 -19.28
N SER A 51 5.71 20.03 -19.20
CA SER A 51 4.84 20.31 -20.35
C SER A 51 5.05 21.78 -20.73
N LYS A 52 5.99 21.93 -21.68
CA LYS A 52 6.08 22.88 -22.80
C LYS A 52 5.65 24.34 -22.62
#